data_AF-A0A2V6CPJ1-F1
#
_entry.id   AF-A0A2V6CPJ1-F1
#
_cell.length_a   1.000
_cell.length_b   1.000
_cell.length_c   1.000
_cell.angle_alpha   90.00
_cell.angle_beta   90.00
_cell.angle_gamma   90.00
#
_symmetry.space_group_name_H-M   'P 1'
#
loop_
_entity.id
_entity.type
_entity.pdbx_description
1 polymer ?
#
loop_
_entity_poly.entity_id
_entity_poly.type
_entity_poly.pdbx_seq_one_letter_code
_entity_poly.pdbx_strand_id
1 'polypeptide(L)'
;MGQAIVEVAKSEGVEVVARIDLGDQLVFADGDVTIDFSHADTTASICEVAIKSKTPLVIGTTGHSAKQRDDIVAASKRIPVVLASNFSVGVNALFALTENAAKILGDDFDL
;
A
#
# COMPACT_ATOMS: atom_id res chain seq x y z
N MET A 1 10.82 3.51 4.49
CA MET A 1 10.34 3.35 3.10
C MET A 1 10.22 4.67 2.34
N GLY A 2 9.64 5.73 2.92
CA GLY A 2 9.44 7.01 2.22
C GLY A 2 10.68 7.58 1.49
N GLN A 3 11.86 7.57 2.12
CA GLN A 3 13.10 8.04 1.48
C GLN A 3 13.49 7.25 0.23
N ALA A 4 13.37 5.92 0.28
CA ALA A 4 13.66 5.05 -0.86
C ALA A 4 12.70 5.30 -2.04
N ILE A 5 11.42 5.59 -1.74
CA ILE A 5 10.43 5.96 -2.76
C ILE A 5 10.82 7.28 -3.43
N VAL A 6 11.25 8.29 -2.66
CA VAL A 6 11.68 9.59 -3.20
C VAL A 6 12.92 9.45 -4.07
N GLU A 7 13.88 8.62 -3.65
CA GLU A 7 15.10 8.36 -4.42
C GLU A 7 14.80 7.70 -5.77
N VAL A 8 13.94 6.68 -5.79
CA VAL A 8 13.53 5.98 -7.02
C VAL A 8 12.64 6.87 -7.91
N ALA A 9 11.72 7.64 -7.33
CA ALA A 9 10.89 8.56 -8.11
C ALA A 9 11.75 9.51 -8.96
N LYS A 10 12.84 10.02 -8.38
CA LYS A 10 13.79 10.87 -9.08
C LYS A 10 14.49 10.14 -10.24
N SER A 11 14.89 8.88 -10.07
CA SER A 11 15.55 8.12 -11.14
C SER A 11 14.58 7.74 -12.27
N GLU A 12 13.30 7.56 -11.96
CA GLU A 12 12.24 7.22 -12.92
C GLU A 12 11.60 8.46 -13.59
N GLY A 13 12.08 9.67 -13.28
CA GLY A 13 11.52 10.91 -13.82
C GLY A 13 10.11 11.25 -13.29
N VAL A 14 9.73 10.69 -12.14
CA VAL A 14 8.47 10.98 -11.45
C VAL A 14 8.67 12.12 -10.46
N GLU A 15 7.81 13.13 -10.53
CA GLU A 15 7.84 14.27 -9.62
C GLU A 15 7.21 13.94 -8.26
N VAL A 16 7.89 14.32 -7.17
CA VAL A 16 7.35 14.25 -5.81
C VAL A 16 6.83 15.62 -5.41
N VAL A 17 5.52 15.84 -5.59
CA VAL A 17 4.86 17.14 -5.33
C VAL A 17 4.59 17.42 -3.84
N ALA A 18 4.53 16.38 -3.00
CA ALA A 18 4.32 16.50 -1.57
C ALA A 18 4.93 15.33 -0.78
N ARG A 19 5.25 15.59 0.49
CA ARG A 19 5.68 14.60 1.49
C ARG A 19 4.99 14.94 2.80
N ILE A 20 4.47 13.94 3.48
CA ILE A 20 3.73 14.09 4.74
C ILE A 20 4.29 13.05 5.71
N ASP A 21 4.71 13.50 6.89
CA ASP A 21 5.21 12.65 7.97
C ASP A 21 4.47 12.95 9.29
N LEU A 22 4.86 12.26 10.36
CA LEU A 22 4.31 12.45 11.69
C LEU A 22 4.47 13.91 12.15
N GLY A 23 3.35 14.55 12.48
CA GLY A 23 3.29 15.94 12.94
C GLY A 23 2.86 16.92 11.84
N ASP A 24 2.85 16.49 10.58
CA ASP A 24 2.33 17.30 9.47
C ASP A 24 0.80 17.26 9.41
N GLN A 25 0.22 18.25 8.74
CA GLN A 25 -1.20 18.20 8.38
C GLN A 25 -1.40 17.24 7.20
N LEU A 26 -2.34 16.31 7.34
CA LEU A 26 -2.69 15.37 6.27
C LEU A 26 -3.53 16.07 5.19
N VAL A 27 -2.85 16.66 4.20
CA VAL A 27 -3.46 17.33 3.05
C VAL A 27 -2.73 16.89 1.79
N PHE A 28 -3.47 16.41 0.79
CA PHE A 28 -2.87 16.03 -0.49
C PHE A 28 -2.63 17.27 -1.35
N ALA A 29 -1.47 17.32 -2.01
CA ALA A 29 -1.21 18.26 -3.10
C ALA A 29 -1.88 17.77 -4.40
N ASP A 30 -1.81 18.59 -5.44
CA ASP A 30 -2.25 18.20 -6.79
C ASP A 30 -1.26 17.20 -7.39
N GLY A 31 -1.58 15.91 -7.28
CA GLY A 31 -0.75 14.80 -7.75
C GLY A 31 -1.58 13.60 -8.18
N ASP A 32 -1.02 12.80 -9.09
CA ASP A 32 -1.73 11.71 -9.76
C ASP A 32 -1.94 10.46 -8.89
N VAL A 33 -1.11 10.27 -7.86
CA VAL A 33 -1.16 9.12 -6.95
C VAL A 33 -0.52 9.45 -5.61
N THR A 34 -1.00 8.82 -4.53
CA THR A 34 -0.35 8.85 -3.22
C THR A 34 0.12 7.45 -2.82
N ILE A 35 1.33 7.37 -2.25
CA ILE A 35 1.93 6.13 -1.75
C ILE A 35 2.03 6.20 -0.22
N ASP A 36 1.40 5.26 0.48
CA ASP A 36 1.37 5.14 1.93
C ASP A 36 2.25 3.97 2.42
N PHE A 37 3.34 4.32 3.09
CA PHE A 37 4.14 3.42 3.94
C PHE A 37 4.38 4.10 5.30
N SER A 38 3.32 4.18 6.10
CA SER A 38 3.32 4.82 7.41
C SER A 38 2.92 3.83 8.52
N HIS A 39 1.79 4.05 9.19
CA HIS A 39 1.30 3.24 10.30
C HIS A 39 -0.17 2.85 10.08
N ALA A 40 -0.59 1.67 10.53
CA ALA A 40 -1.96 1.19 10.29
C ALA A 40 -3.05 2.17 10.78
N ASP A 41 -2.75 2.90 11.86
CA ASP A 41 -3.67 3.86 12.49
C ASP A 41 -3.94 5.11 11.65
N THR A 42 -3.05 5.47 10.73
CA THR A 42 -3.23 6.63 9.84
C THR A 42 -3.98 6.28 8.56
N THR A 43 -4.02 5.00 8.18
CA THR A 43 -4.56 4.55 6.88
C THR A 43 -6.02 4.95 6.68
N ALA A 44 -6.85 4.93 7.72
CA ALA A 44 -8.27 5.34 7.60
C ALA A 44 -8.38 6.82 7.21
N SER A 45 -7.65 7.71 7.88
CA SER A 45 -7.62 9.14 7.55
C SER A 45 -7.02 9.40 6.17
N ILE A 46 -5.99 8.65 5.76
CA ILE A 46 -5.42 8.72 4.42
C ILE A 46 -6.46 8.33 3.36
N CYS A 47 -7.22 7.26 3.60
CA CYS A 47 -8.32 6.86 2.73
C CYS A 47 -9.35 7.97 2.59
N GLU A 48 -9.77 8.60 3.69
CA GLU A 48 -10.75 9.70 3.65
C GLU A 48 -10.27 10.90 2.82
N VAL A 49 -9.00 11.30 2.96
CA VAL A 49 -8.44 12.41 2.19
C VAL A 49 -8.34 12.05 0.71
N ALA A 50 -7.80 10.87 0.39
CA ALA A 50 -7.68 10.39 -0.98
C ALA A 50 -9.03 10.30 -1.71
N ILE A 51 -10.04 9.84 -0.99
CA ILE A 51 -11.42 9.77 -1.44
C ILE A 51 -12.00 11.16 -1.76
N LYS A 52 -11.70 12.17 -0.93
CA LYS A 52 -12.18 13.55 -1.11
C LYS A 52 -11.46 14.23 -2.28
N SER A 53 -10.16 14.02 -2.41
CA SER A 53 -9.33 14.55 -3.51
C SER A 53 -9.47 13.74 -4.81
N LYS A 54 -10.10 12.56 -4.76
CA LYS A 54 -10.18 11.58 -5.86
C LYS A 54 -8.79 11.09 -6.33
N THR A 55 -7.81 11.08 -5.44
CA THR A 55 -6.45 10.63 -5.73
C THR A 55 -6.32 9.12 -5.51
N PRO A 56 -5.82 8.35 -6.50
CA PRO A 56 -5.46 6.93 -6.33
C PRO A 56 -4.51 6.68 -5.15
N LEU A 57 -4.62 5.49 -4.54
CA LEU A 57 -3.78 5.07 -3.42
C LEU A 57 -2.97 3.81 -3.71
N VAL A 58 -1.72 3.82 -3.29
CA VAL A 58 -0.87 2.63 -3.16
C VAL A 58 -0.50 2.49 -1.67
N ILE A 59 -0.92 1.41 -1.04
CA ILE A 59 -0.75 1.18 0.39
C ILE A 59 0.19 -0.01 0.60
N GLY A 60 1.35 0.26 1.18
CA GLY A 60 2.32 -0.74 1.65
C GLY A 60 2.53 -0.75 3.15
N THR A 61 1.82 0.10 3.90
CA THR A 61 1.65 -0.03 5.34
C THR A 61 1.13 -1.43 5.69
N THR A 62 1.68 -2.05 6.73
CA THR A 62 1.27 -3.38 7.23
C THR A 62 0.62 -3.29 8.60
N GLY A 63 0.02 -4.38 9.07
CA GLY A 63 -0.50 -4.47 10.45
C GLY A 63 -1.94 -3.98 10.64
N HIS A 64 -2.70 -3.78 9.55
CA HIS A 64 -4.10 -3.38 9.64
C HIS A 64 -4.98 -4.43 10.32
N SER A 65 -5.80 -3.97 11.26
CA SER A 65 -6.94 -4.72 11.80
C SER A 65 -7.99 -5.02 10.73
N ALA A 66 -8.90 -5.95 11.01
CA ALA A 66 -10.02 -6.26 10.11
C ALA A 66 -10.85 -5.01 9.77
N LYS A 67 -11.15 -4.17 10.76
CA LYS A 67 -11.89 -2.93 10.54
C LYS A 67 -11.14 -1.95 9.63
N GLN A 68 -9.83 -1.77 9.83
CA GLN A 68 -9.01 -0.92 8.97
C GLN A 68 -8.96 -1.46 7.53
N ARG A 69 -8.95 -2.79 7.34
CA ARG A 69 -9.06 -3.39 6.01
C ARG A 69 -10.40 -3.11 5.36
N ASP A 70 -11.49 -3.18 6.11
CA ASP A 70 -12.82 -2.83 5.60
C ASP A 70 -12.90 -1.37 5.15
N ASP A 71 -12.26 -0.45 5.88
CA ASP A 71 -12.16 0.96 5.50
C ASP A 71 -11.41 1.13 4.16
N ILE A 72 -10.31 0.39 3.96
CA ILE A 72 -9.55 0.38 2.68
C ILE A 72 -10.41 -0.20 1.54
N VAL A 73 -11.15 -1.28 1.78
CA VAL A 73 -12.06 -1.88 0.79
C VAL A 73 -13.23 -0.94 0.46
N ALA A 74 -13.71 -0.16 1.42
CA ALA A 74 -14.71 0.87 1.16
C ALA A 74 -14.13 1.99 0.28
N ALA A 75 -12.87 2.38 0.51
CA ALA A 75 -12.17 3.36 -0.33
C ALA A 75 -11.99 2.88 -1.77
N SER A 76 -11.63 1.60 -1.97
CA SER A 76 -11.38 1.04 -3.30
C SER A 76 -12.62 0.98 -4.20
N LYS A 77 -13.83 1.06 -3.62
CA LYS A 77 -15.09 1.20 -4.37
C LYS A 77 -15.28 2.59 -4.98
N ARG A 78 -14.45 3.56 -4.60
CA ARG A 78 -14.58 4.98 -4.99
C ARG A 78 -13.37 5.54 -5.71
N ILE A 79 -12.18 5.02 -5.41
CA ILE A 79 -10.91 5.40 -6.03
C ILE A 79 -10.09 4.15 -6.33
N PRO A 80 -9.15 4.18 -7.29
CA PRO A 80 -8.21 3.08 -7.47
C PRO A 80 -7.34 2.90 -6.23
N VAL A 81 -7.21 1.65 -5.76
CA VAL A 81 -6.38 1.29 -4.61
C VAL A 81 -5.56 0.05 -4.93
N VAL A 82 -4.26 0.11 -4.69
CA VAL A 82 -3.36 -1.05 -4.62
C VAL A 82 -2.96 -1.24 -3.17
N LEU A 83 -3.32 -2.39 -2.57
CA LEU A 83 -2.85 -2.79 -1.24
C LEU A 83 -2.04 -4.07 -1.37
N ALA A 84 -0.80 -4.06 -0.88
CA ALA A 84 0.03 -5.26 -0.83
C ALA A 84 0.88 -5.30 0.44
N SER A 85 1.03 -6.49 1.04
CA SER A 85 1.95 -6.71 2.17
C SER A 85 3.42 -6.72 1.75
N ASN A 86 3.68 -6.87 0.44
CA ASN A 86 5.02 -6.82 -0.14
C ASN A 86 4.93 -6.38 -1.61
N PHE A 87 5.79 -5.44 -2.02
CA PHE A 87 5.86 -4.92 -3.40
C PHE A 87 6.99 -5.57 -4.24
N SER A 88 7.75 -6.50 -3.68
CA SER A 88 8.74 -7.29 -4.43
C SER A 88 8.02 -8.26 -5.37
N VAL A 89 8.32 -8.16 -6.66
CA VAL A 89 7.85 -9.13 -7.67
C VAL A 89 8.31 -10.54 -7.33
N GLY A 90 9.56 -10.69 -6.89
CA GLY A 90 10.12 -11.99 -6.52
C GLY A 90 9.41 -12.63 -5.32
N VAL A 91 9.04 -11.83 -4.31
CA VAL A 91 8.30 -12.35 -3.15
C VAL A 91 6.87 -12.73 -3.53
N ASN A 92 6.18 -11.93 -4.35
CA ASN A 92 4.85 -12.28 -4.85
C ASN A 92 4.88 -13.54 -5.73
N ALA A 93 5.91 -13.72 -6.55
CA ALA A 93 6.12 -14.94 -7.30
C ALA A 93 6.38 -16.14 -6.37
N LEU A 94 7.19 -15.94 -5.32
CA LEU A 94 7.44 -16.98 -4.32
C LEU A 94 6.16 -17.40 -3.61
N PHE A 95 5.27 -16.46 -3.22
CA PHE A 95 3.97 -16.80 -2.63
C PHE A 95 3.17 -17.75 -3.52
N ALA A 96 3.07 -17.45 -4.82
CA ALA A 96 2.36 -18.31 -5.77
C ALA A 96 3.02 -19.69 -5.92
N LEU A 97 4.36 -19.74 -5.96
CA LEU A 97 5.10 -21.01 -6.03
C LEU A 97 4.92 -21.85 -4.77
N THR A 98 4.98 -21.23 -3.59
CA THR A 98 4.79 -21.92 -2.32
C THR A 98 3.37 -22.43 -2.15
N GLU A 99 2.36 -21.69 -2.62
CA GLU A 99 0.97 -22.15 -2.62
C GLU A 99 0.81 -23.42 -3.48
N ASN A 100 1.44 -23.45 -4.67
CA ASN A 100 1.42 -24.61 -5.54
C ASN A 100 2.18 -25.80 -4.94
N ALA A 101 3.35 -25.56 -4.35
CA ALA A 101 4.11 -26.59 -3.68
C ALA A 101 3.31 -27.21 -2.52
N ALA A 102 2.69 -26.40 -1.66
CA ALA A 102 1.87 -26.87 -0.56
C ALA A 102 0.70 -27.76 -1.02
N LYS A 103 0.02 -27.40 -2.12
CA LYS A 103 -1.05 -28.22 -2.71
C LYS A 103 -0.57 -29.59 -3.20
N ILE A 104 0.67 -29.68 -3.69
CA ILE A 104 1.26 -30.95 -4.19
C ILE A 104 1.71 -31.83 -3.03
N LEU A 105 2.33 -31.22 -2.02
CA LEU A 105 2.90 -31.93 -0.87
C LEU A 105 1.81 -32.46 0.08
N GLY A 106 0.68 -31.74 0.18
CA GLY A 106 -0.47 -32.16 0.98
C GLY A 106 -0.29 -31.90 2.48
N ASP A 107 -1.34 -32.20 3.25
CA ASP A 107 -1.44 -31.83 4.68
C ASP A 107 -0.53 -32.66 5.60
N ASP A 108 -0.07 -33.82 5.13
CA ASP A 108 0.83 -34.72 5.88
C ASP A 108 2.32 -34.32 5.76
N PHE A 109 2.63 -33.27 4.98
CA PHE A 109 4.00 -32.79 4.79
C PHE A 109 4.41 -31.83 5.92
N ASP A 110 5.53 -32.13 6.58
CA ASP A 110 6.12 -31.27 7.60
C ASP A 110 6.71 -29.99 6.97
N LEU A 111 6.34 -28.81 7.49
CA LEU A 111 6.77 -27.48 7.00
C LEU A 111 7.65 -26.73 7.99
#